data_AF-A0A0D0BB47-F1
#
_entry.id   AF-A0A0D0BB47-F1
#
_cell.length_a   1.000
_cell.length_b   1.000
_cell.length_c   1.000
_cell.angle_alpha   90.00
_cell.angle_beta   90.00
_cell.angle_gamma   90.00
#
_symmetry.space_group_name_H-M   'P 1'
#
loop_
_entity.id
_entity.type
_entity.pdbx_description
1 polymer ?
#
loop_
_entity_poly.entity_id
_entity_poly.type
_entity_poly.pdbx_seq_one_letter_code
_entity_poly.pdbx_strand_id
1 'polypeptide(L)'
;PIEWDVRHHPTHSAAIANMPLLPSHLSQFATNPPIPKLHLVCDLLSPEWEIIARNPTGVTVQDVLEAIYETLRQLLRIYEWEGMSLKQRSRIEDTHRARCRVSLDPEHTRLAGVRRADCLLSTTMFAGLT
;
A
#
# COMPACT_ATOMS: atom_id res chain seq x y z
N PRO A 1 15.62 -7.33 -4.21
CA PRO A 1 14.63 -6.30 -3.82
C PRO A 1 13.52 -6.97 -3.04
N ILE A 2 12.85 -6.22 -2.17
CA ILE A 2 11.63 -6.68 -1.52
C ILE A 2 10.51 -6.68 -2.56
N GLU A 3 9.82 -7.80 -2.69
CA GLU A 3 8.64 -8.00 -3.54
C GLU A 3 7.41 -8.15 -2.63
N TRP A 4 6.37 -7.36 -2.89
CA TRP A 4 5.22 -7.31 -1.99
C TRP A 4 3.95 -6.84 -2.72
N ASP A 5 2.85 -7.58 -2.57
CA ASP A 5 1.51 -7.09 -2.96
C ASP A 5 0.96 -6.15 -1.88
N VAL A 6 0.90 -4.85 -2.19
CA VAL A 6 0.55 -3.77 -1.25
C VAL A 6 -0.86 -3.88 -0.66
N ARG A 7 -1.71 -4.75 -1.21
CA ARG A 7 -3.07 -5.01 -0.69
C ARG A 7 -3.05 -5.81 0.61
N HIS A 8 -1.95 -6.51 0.89
CA HIS A 8 -1.78 -7.39 2.04
C HIS A 8 -0.76 -6.82 3.02
N HIS A 9 -0.86 -7.21 4.29
CA HIS A 9 0.05 -6.69 5.32
C HIS A 9 1.49 -7.17 5.06
N PRO A 10 2.49 -6.26 5.04
CA PRO A 10 3.85 -6.59 4.58
C PRO A 10 4.52 -7.72 5.38
N THR A 11 4.26 -7.83 6.69
CA THR A 11 4.81 -8.90 7.54
C THR A 11 4.55 -10.32 7.04
N HIS A 12 3.46 -10.54 6.30
CA HIS A 12 3.07 -11.88 5.84
C HIS A 12 3.15 -12.07 4.33
N SER A 13 3.23 -10.97 3.56
CA SER A 13 3.17 -11.01 2.09
C SER A 13 4.39 -10.44 1.41
N ALA A 14 5.29 -9.77 2.13
CA ALA A 14 6.54 -9.29 1.57
C ALA A 14 7.62 -10.37 1.62
N ALA A 15 8.42 -10.45 0.56
CA ALA A 15 9.47 -11.44 0.40
C ALA A 15 10.70 -10.85 -0.31
N ILE A 16 11.86 -11.49 -0.15
CA ILE A 16 13.06 -11.23 -0.95
C ILE A 16 13.41 -12.52 -1.66
N ALA A 17 13.43 -12.51 -3.00
CA ALA A 17 13.74 -13.69 -3.81
C ALA A 17 12.89 -14.92 -3.40
N ASN A 18 11.57 -14.72 -3.24
CA ASN A 18 10.59 -15.71 -2.75
C ASN A 18 10.82 -16.22 -1.30
N MET A 19 11.72 -15.60 -0.53
CA MET A 19 11.94 -15.91 0.87
C MET A 19 11.23 -14.90 1.78
N PRO A 20 10.54 -15.33 2.86
CA PRO A 20 9.91 -14.41 3.80
C PRO A 20 10.91 -13.40 4.38
N LEU A 21 10.43 -12.18 4.66
CA LEU A 21 11.25 -11.19 5.36
C LEU A 21 11.57 -11.67 6.79
N LEU A 22 12.87 -11.70 7.11
CA LEU A 22 13.34 -11.86 8.47
C LEU A 22 13.15 -10.55 9.25
N PRO A 23 12.96 -10.61 10.58
CA PRO A 23 12.91 -9.41 11.42
C PRO A 23 14.14 -8.50 11.23
N SER A 24 15.31 -9.08 11.00
CA SER A 24 16.54 -8.33 10.72
C SER A 24 16.50 -7.54 9.42
N HIS A 25 15.73 -7.96 8.40
CA HIS A 25 15.52 -7.16 7.19
C HIS A 25 14.63 -5.94 7.47
N LEU A 26 13.59 -6.14 8.28
CA LEU A 26 12.65 -5.08 8.66
C LEU A 26 13.30 -4.00 9.52
N SER A 27 14.23 -4.38 10.41
CA SER A 27 14.98 -3.45 11.27
C SER A 27 16.07 -2.64 10.56
N GLN A 28 16.41 -2.94 9.30
CA GLN A 28 17.41 -2.16 8.56
C GLN A 28 16.90 -0.75 8.28
N PHE A 29 17.81 0.23 8.29
CA PHE A 29 17.49 1.58 7.86
C PHE A 29 17.16 1.60 6.36
N ALA A 30 16.11 2.33 5.99
CA ALA A 30 15.67 2.45 4.60
C ALA A 30 16.61 3.31 3.75
N THR A 31 17.50 4.09 4.37
CA THR A 31 18.51 4.92 3.71
C THR A 31 19.85 4.82 4.42
N ASN A 32 20.92 5.07 3.66
CA ASN A 32 22.25 5.29 4.20
C ASN A 32 22.77 6.65 3.70
N PRO A 33 22.94 7.67 4.57
CA PRO A 33 22.77 7.62 6.02
C PRO A 33 21.30 7.52 6.48
N PRO A 34 21.03 7.07 7.72
CA PRO A 34 19.68 7.03 8.28
C PRO A 34 19.08 8.43 8.41
N ILE A 35 17.84 8.61 7.97
CA ILE A 35 17.11 9.87 8.12
C ILE A 35 15.78 9.67 8.86
N PRO A 36 15.31 10.67 9.62
CA PRO A 36 14.17 10.47 10.52
C PRO A 36 12.80 10.57 9.84
N LYS A 37 12.75 11.02 8.58
CA LYS A 37 11.52 11.22 7.82
C LYS A 37 11.76 10.89 6.35
N LEU A 38 10.90 10.03 5.79
CA LEU A 38 10.84 9.75 4.36
C LEU A 38 9.45 10.12 3.83
N HIS A 39 9.41 10.91 2.77
CA HIS A 39 8.20 11.16 2.00
C HIS A 39 8.27 10.34 0.71
N LEU A 40 7.34 9.41 0.55
CA LEU A 40 7.30 8.48 -0.56
C LEU A 40 6.32 9.01 -1.60
N VAL A 41 6.79 9.13 -2.83
CA VAL A 41 6.01 9.66 -3.96
C VAL A 41 5.89 8.60 -5.04
N CYS A 42 4.73 8.55 -5.70
CA CYS A 42 4.46 7.65 -6.81
C CYS A 42 3.40 8.28 -7.72
N ASP A 43 3.69 8.39 -9.02
CA ASP A 43 2.80 9.04 -10.00
C ASP A 43 1.48 8.30 -10.21
N LEU A 44 1.39 7.04 -9.75
CA LEU A 44 0.16 6.25 -9.78
C LEU A 44 -0.80 6.59 -8.63
N LEU A 45 -0.28 7.24 -7.57
CA LEU A 45 -1.05 7.59 -6.39
C LEU A 45 -1.54 9.04 -6.50
N SER A 46 -2.67 9.33 -5.87
CA SER A 46 -3.09 10.72 -5.74
C SER A 46 -2.03 11.51 -4.94
N PRO A 47 -1.66 12.73 -5.37
CA PRO A 47 -0.70 13.56 -4.63
C PRO A 47 -1.21 13.94 -3.22
N GLU A 48 -2.51 13.81 -2.98
CA GLU A 48 -3.13 14.04 -1.67
C GLU A 48 -2.93 12.86 -0.69
N TRP A 49 -2.48 11.71 -1.19
CA TRP A 49 -2.20 10.54 -0.37
C TRP A 49 -0.78 10.60 0.14
N GLU A 50 -0.56 11.45 1.15
CA GLU A 50 0.74 11.57 1.79
C GLU A 50 1.17 10.23 2.41
N ILE A 51 2.21 9.63 1.85
CA ILE A 51 2.87 8.46 2.44
C ILE A 51 4.16 8.95 3.11
N ILE A 52 4.11 9.08 4.43
CA ILE A 52 5.22 9.60 5.22
C ILE A 52 5.59 8.61 6.30
N ALA A 53 6.79 8.02 6.19
CA ALA A 53 7.40 7.24 7.25
C ALA A 53 8.19 8.17 8.18
N ARG A 54 8.02 8.00 9.50
CA ARG A 54 8.69 8.82 10.52
C ARG A 54 9.24 7.93 11.62
N ASN A 55 10.53 8.09 11.92
CA ASN A 55 11.20 7.44 13.02
C ASN A 55 12.33 8.34 13.54
N PRO A 56 12.28 8.86 14.78
CA PRO A 56 13.29 9.77 15.31
C PRO A 56 14.73 9.21 15.28
N THR A 57 14.88 7.88 15.27
CA THR A 57 16.18 7.19 15.26
C THR A 57 16.68 6.81 13.87
N GLY A 58 15.88 7.09 12.83
CA GLY A 58 16.14 6.69 11.45
C GLY A 58 15.04 5.76 10.94
N VAL A 59 14.45 6.11 9.81
CA VAL A 59 13.37 5.33 9.17
C VAL A 59 13.90 3.97 8.74
N THR A 60 13.19 2.92 9.15
CA THR A 60 13.49 1.53 8.82
C THR A 60 12.71 1.04 7.60
N VAL A 61 13.08 -0.12 7.08
CA VAL A 61 12.30 -0.83 6.05
C VAL A 61 10.88 -1.09 6.55
N GLN A 62 10.72 -1.50 7.80
CA GLN A 62 9.40 -1.70 8.40
C GLN A 62 8.55 -0.44 8.35
N ASP A 63 9.10 0.70 8.80
CA ASP A 63 8.40 1.98 8.82
C ASP A 63 7.91 2.38 7.42
N VAL A 64 8.71 2.11 6.38
CA VAL A 64 8.34 2.37 4.98
C VAL A 64 7.18 1.48 4.53
N LEU A 65 7.29 0.17 4.74
CA LEU A 65 6.27 -0.77 4.31
C LEU A 65 4.93 -0.54 5.04
N GLU A 66 4.98 -0.25 6.34
CA GLU A 66 3.81 0.09 7.14
C GLU A 66 3.16 1.41 6.68
N ALA A 67 3.96 2.45 6.43
CA ALA A 67 3.42 3.72 5.92
C ALA A 67 2.69 3.55 4.58
N ILE A 68 3.24 2.75 3.66
CA ILE A 68 2.58 2.42 2.39
C ILE A 68 1.28 1.65 2.65
N TYR A 69 1.33 0.59 3.46
CA TYR A 69 0.19 -0.27 3.74
C TYR A 69 -0.97 0.52 4.36
N GLU A 70 -0.68 1.29 5.42
CA GLU A 70 -1.70 2.03 6.15
C GLU A 70 -2.35 3.10 5.27
N THR A 71 -1.58 3.84 4.46
CA THR A 71 -2.16 4.82 3.54
C THR A 71 -3.05 4.17 2.48
N LEU A 72 -2.63 3.05 1.90
CA LEU A 72 -3.39 2.38 0.83
C LEU A 72 -4.59 1.57 1.35
N ARG A 73 -4.57 1.14 2.61
CA ARG A 73 -5.69 0.45 3.25
C ARG A 73 -6.87 1.38 3.55
N GLN A 74 -6.64 2.69 3.66
CA GLN A 74 -7.69 3.66 3.95
C GLN A 74 -8.83 3.60 2.93
N LEU A 75 -10.04 3.89 3.40
CA LEU A 75 -11.20 4.04 2.53
C LEU A 75 -11.03 5.24 1.62
N LEU A 76 -11.46 5.07 0.38
CA LEU A 76 -11.52 6.14 -0.59
C LEU A 76 -12.62 7.12 -0.17
N ARG A 77 -12.27 8.39 -0.06
CA ARG A 77 -13.18 9.45 0.36
C ARG A 77 -14.03 9.92 -0.82
N ILE A 78 -15.17 10.53 -0.50
CA ILE A 78 -16.15 10.97 -1.51
C ILE A 78 -15.54 11.98 -2.48
N TYR A 79 -14.81 12.99 -2.00
CA TYR A 79 -14.21 13.99 -2.89
C TYR A 79 -13.12 13.38 -3.80
N GLU A 80 -12.38 12.38 -3.32
CA GLU A 80 -11.39 11.63 -4.11
C GLU A 80 -12.10 10.88 -5.25
N TRP A 81 -13.23 10.25 -4.94
CA TRP A 81 -14.09 9.56 -5.92
C TRP A 81 -14.69 10.54 -6.94
N GLU A 82 -15.20 11.68 -6.48
CA GLU A 82 -15.81 12.70 -7.32
C GLU A 82 -14.80 13.36 -8.28
N GLY A 83 -13.54 13.45 -7.89
CA GLY A 83 -12.46 13.92 -8.77
C GLY A 83 -12.10 12.97 -9.92
N MET A 84 -12.54 11.71 -9.87
CA MET A 84 -12.21 10.70 -10.89
C MET A 84 -13.17 10.73 -12.08
N SER A 85 -12.66 10.39 -13.27
CA SER A 85 -13.49 10.15 -14.45
C SER A 85 -14.39 8.90 -14.29
N LEU A 86 -15.51 8.86 -15.00
CA LEU A 86 -16.42 7.70 -15.01
C LEU A 86 -15.70 6.38 -15.38
N LYS A 87 -14.74 6.45 -16.32
CA LYS A 87 -13.94 5.29 -16.72
C LYS A 87 -13.05 4.78 -15.59
N GLN A 88 -12.45 5.68 -14.81
CA GLN A 88 -11.64 5.29 -13.65
C GLN A 88 -12.53 4.66 -12.58
N ARG A 89 -13.65 5.30 -12.24
CA ARG A 89 -14.62 4.79 -11.26
C ARG A 89 -15.08 3.37 -11.58
N SER A 90 -15.47 3.12 -12.83
CA SER A 90 -15.90 1.80 -13.30
C SER A 90 -14.82 0.72 -13.10
N ARG A 91 -13.56 1.03 -13.42
CA ARG A 91 -12.43 0.08 -13.22
C ARG A 91 -12.14 -0.19 -11.75
N ILE A 92 -12.29 0.83 -10.90
CA ILE A 92 -12.10 0.70 -9.46
C ILE A 92 -13.22 -0.14 -8.85
N GLU A 93 -14.47 0.07 -9.28
CA GLU A 93 -15.61 -0.77 -8.90
C GLU A 93 -15.39 -2.24 -9.28
N ASP A 94 -14.87 -2.52 -10.47
CA ASP A 94 -14.54 -3.88 -10.88
C ASP A 94 -13.48 -4.52 -9.97
N THR A 95 -12.45 -3.75 -9.61
CA THR A 95 -11.38 -4.17 -8.70
C THR A 95 -11.93 -4.43 -7.29
N HIS A 96 -12.75 -3.52 -6.76
CA HIS A 96 -13.43 -3.67 -5.47
C HIS A 96 -14.36 -4.89 -5.46
N ARG A 97 -15.16 -5.09 -6.51
CA ARG A 97 -16.02 -6.28 -6.65
C ARG A 97 -15.21 -7.57 -6.71
N ALA A 98 -14.07 -7.57 -7.40
CA ALA A 98 -13.16 -8.72 -7.40
C ALA A 98 -12.62 -9.01 -6.00
N ARG A 99 -12.18 -7.98 -5.26
CA ARG A 99 -11.74 -8.11 -3.85
C ARG A 99 -12.83 -8.67 -2.94
N CYS A 100 -14.08 -8.20 -3.07
CA CYS A 100 -15.19 -8.71 -2.27
C CYS A 100 -15.45 -10.19 -2.54
N ARG A 101 -15.40 -10.62 -3.81
CA ARG A 101 -15.66 -12.02 -4.21
C ARG A 101 -14.67 -13.03 -3.64
N VAL A 102 -13.42 -12.64 -3.45
CA VAL A 102 -12.37 -13.53 -2.91
C VAL A 102 -12.16 -13.39 -1.41
N SER A 103 -12.93 -12.51 -0.75
CA SER A 103 -12.86 -12.31 0.70
C SER A 103 -13.55 -13.46 1.45
N LEU A 104 -13.08 -13.72 2.68
CA LEU A 104 -13.73 -14.66 3.60
C LEU A 104 -15.16 -14.24 3.96
N ASP A 105 -15.42 -12.93 3.99
CA ASP A 105 -16.76 -12.35 4.19
C ASP A 105 -17.03 -11.30 3.10
N PRO A 106 -17.65 -11.71 1.98
CA PRO A 106 -17.93 -10.84 0.85
C PRO A 106 -18.85 -9.66 1.19
N GLU A 107 -19.89 -9.86 2.00
CA GLU A 107 -20.84 -8.81 2.33
C GLU A 107 -20.23 -7.77 3.27
N HIS A 108 -19.49 -8.21 4.30
CA HIS A 108 -18.75 -7.28 5.14
C HIS A 108 -17.73 -6.47 4.33
N THR A 109 -17.03 -7.12 3.41
CA THR A 109 -16.02 -6.47 2.57
C THR A 109 -16.64 -5.44 1.62
N ARG A 110 -17.83 -5.74 1.09
CA ARG A 110 -18.62 -4.83 0.25
C ARG A 110 -19.10 -3.63 1.03
N LEU A 111 -19.64 -3.85 2.23
CA LEU A 111 -20.11 -2.78 3.12
C LEU A 111 -18.98 -1.90 3.65
N ALA A 112 -17.77 -2.44 3.80
CA ALA A 112 -16.58 -1.67 4.16
C ALA A 112 -16.19 -0.65 3.07
N GLY A 113 -16.58 -0.88 1.82
CA GLY A 113 -16.38 0.07 0.71
C GLY A 113 -15.01 -0.04 0.02
N VAL A 114 -14.79 0.91 -0.88
CA VAL A 114 -13.60 1.01 -1.74
C VAL A 114 -12.41 1.51 -0.93
N ARG A 115 -11.24 0.90 -1.10
CA ARG A 115 -9.98 1.34 -0.51
C ARG A 115 -9.12 2.05 -1.54
N ARG A 116 -8.20 2.91 -1.11
CA ARG A 116 -7.21 3.54 -2.00
C ARG A 116 -6.38 2.50 -2.78
N ALA A 117 -6.09 1.34 -2.19
CA ALA A 117 -5.45 0.23 -2.88
C ALA A 117 -6.25 -0.29 -4.09
N ASP A 118 -7.59 -0.20 -4.09
CA ASP A 118 -8.42 -0.60 -5.24
C ASP A 118 -8.18 0.34 -6.44
N CYS A 119 -7.66 1.56 -6.23
CA CYS A 119 -7.29 2.51 -7.28
C CYS A 119 -6.04 2.10 -8.07
N LEU A 120 -5.23 1.20 -7.52
CA LEU A 120 -4.05 0.66 -8.19
C LEU A 120 -4.39 -0.37 -9.27
N LEU A 121 -5.63 -0.83 -9.33
CA LEU A 121 -6.10 -1.84 -10.29
C LEU A 121 -5.21 -3.10 -10.24
N SER A 122 -4.49 -3.39 -11.34
CA SER A 122 -3.55 -4.50 -11.44
C SER A 122 -2.12 -4.15 -10.97
N THR A 123 -1.80 -2.87 -10.80
CA THR A 123 -0.44 -2.39 -10.49
C THR A 123 -0.22 -2.35 -8.98
N THR A 124 -0.26 -3.53 -8.36
CA THR A 124 -0.27 -3.69 -6.89
C THR A 124 1.04 -4.24 -6.33
N MET A 125 1.98 -4.62 -7.19
CA MET A 125 3.27 -5.13 -6.77
C MET A 125 4.25 -3.99 -6.51
N PHE A 126 4.69 -3.90 -5.26
CA PHE A 126 5.87 -3.15 -4.87
C PHE A 126 7.12 -4.00 -5.11
N ALA A 127 8.15 -3.37 -5.69
CA ALA A 127 9.49 -3.96 -5.85
C ALA A 127 10.55 -2.89 -5.54
N GLY A 128 11.27 -3.02 -4.43
CA GLY A 128 12.24 -2.01 -4.01
C GLY A 128 12.92 -2.33 -2.68
N LEU A 129 13.79 -1.43 -2.21
CA LEU A 129 14.57 -1.49 -0.96
C LEU A 129 15.46 -2.74 -0.83
N THR A 130 16.78 -2.54 -0.82
CA THR A 130 17.81 -3.56 -0.55
C THR A 130 18.99 -2.94 0.18
#